data_AF-A0A6L4Z3P3-F1
#
_entry.id   AF-A0A6L4Z3P3-F1
#
_cell.length_a   1.000
_cell.length_b   1.000
_cell.length_c   1.000
_cell.angle_alpha   90.00
_cell.angle_beta   90.00
_cell.angle_gamma   90.00
#
_symmetry.space_group_name_H-M   'P 1'
#
loop_
_entity.id
_entity.type
_entity.pdbx_description
1 polymer ?
#
loop_
_entity_poly.entity_id
_entity_poly.type
_entity_poly.pdbx_seq_one_letter_code
_entity_poly.pdbx_strand_id
1 'polypeptide(L)'
;MTNDPKATLEQQYKTLVTRFKQLHNGQDVLTKLGHIATIGTSTTESKIFSALKTLKPLLSGSDALTLNAKLTSVEGYLRDYDEWLGQANVSLTPYGLRQYIRQGNLKREDLIALARFLITRKPDSIDDRGKLELTLSELCKDLEDYEQIKLLRDLFPDFDELTYAATEAINQLRSLISEIEGLKDFPQLITGEYLIRIRRIKNHFSATAWNPQLLLVINELNHTLDNTFHSLFKVEKKFIINTSQKLIDSGINSIGKLGESGVLNVGAAARMAEKADDILTENYQTNLQQLQQLAQVGQWLRHAIELVESRIAKEQDQREQNSSNPNPNPTPNPTPTGSRPRPPLERDSKLAPISTVLDYANMSALEQQISDRMEDLSQILLQRPRRTSAEVVQLKRTT
;
A
#
# COMPACT_ATOMS: atom_id res chain seq x y z
N MET A 1 25.04 -35.90 33.39
CA MET A 1 25.58 -34.56 33.15
C MET A 1 25.60 -33.83 34.48
N THR A 2 26.77 -33.64 35.10
CA THR A 2 26.90 -32.87 36.34
C THR A 2 26.80 -31.38 36.00
N ASN A 3 25.77 -30.70 36.50
CA ASN A 3 25.64 -29.25 36.42
C ASN A 3 26.80 -28.62 37.21
N ASP A 4 27.82 -28.13 36.51
CA ASP A 4 28.89 -27.34 37.13
C ASP A 4 28.33 -25.93 37.44
N PRO A 5 28.14 -25.57 38.72
CA PRO A 5 27.60 -24.27 39.09
C PRO A 5 28.47 -23.12 38.61
N LYS A 6 29.78 -23.32 38.43
CA LYS A 6 30.68 -22.28 37.92
C LYS A 6 30.46 -21.99 36.44
N ALA A 7 30.26 -23.04 35.64
CA ALA A 7 29.92 -22.90 34.22
C ALA A 7 28.59 -22.14 34.03
N THR A 8 27.61 -22.38 34.90
CA THR A 8 26.33 -21.66 34.92
C THR A 8 26.51 -20.16 35.21
N LEU A 9 27.34 -19.80 36.19
CA LEU A 9 27.59 -18.40 36.55
C LEU A 9 28.35 -17.64 35.45
N GLU A 10 29.33 -18.29 34.81
CA GLU A 10 30.03 -17.71 33.66
C GLU A 10 29.09 -17.46 32.49
N GLN A 11 28.15 -18.38 32.24
CA GLN A 11 27.14 -18.20 31.21
C GLN A 11 26.19 -17.05 31.54
N GLN A 12 25.70 -16.96 32.78
CA GLN A 12 24.88 -15.83 33.22
C GLN A 12 25.60 -14.49 33.04
N TYR A 13 26.87 -14.40 33.43
CA TYR A 13 27.67 -13.18 33.20
C TYR A 13 27.75 -12.82 31.71
N LYS A 14 28.03 -13.79 30.83
CA LYS A 14 28.05 -13.56 29.38
C LYS A 14 26.71 -13.04 28.87
N THR A 15 25.60 -13.61 29.34
CA THR A 15 24.25 -13.14 28.99
C THR A 15 24.02 -11.70 29.42
N LEU A 16 24.40 -11.31 30.65
CA LEU A 16 24.25 -9.93 31.12
C LEU A 16 25.11 -8.94 30.33
N VAL A 17 26.35 -9.31 29.99
CA VAL A 17 27.23 -8.47 29.14
C VAL A 17 26.64 -8.28 27.74
N THR A 18 26.14 -9.35 27.13
CA THR A 18 25.51 -9.29 25.81
C THR A 18 24.25 -8.41 25.84
N ARG A 19 23.39 -8.59 26.85
CA ARG A 19 22.19 -7.76 27.05
C ARG A 19 22.55 -6.28 27.21
N PHE A 20 23.56 -5.97 28.04
CA PHE A 20 24.02 -4.59 28.21
C PHE A 20 24.45 -3.96 26.89
N LYS A 21 25.27 -4.67 26.10
CA LYS A 21 25.72 -4.18 24.78
C LYS A 21 24.56 -3.92 23.83
N GLN A 22 23.56 -4.81 23.80
CA GLN A 22 22.38 -4.64 22.94
C GLN A 22 21.56 -3.41 23.35
N LEU A 23 21.34 -3.21 24.66
CA LEU A 23 20.63 -2.05 25.18
C LEU A 23 21.40 -0.74 24.92
N HIS A 24 22.72 -0.75 25.11
CA HIS A 24 23.56 0.42 24.88
C HIS A 24 23.62 0.81 23.40
N ASN A 25 23.79 -0.16 22.49
CA ASN A 25 23.72 0.12 21.06
C ASN A 25 22.33 0.66 20.65
N GLY A 26 21.25 0.19 21.28
CA GLY A 26 19.91 0.74 21.09
C GLY A 26 19.80 2.20 21.56
N GLN A 27 20.40 2.54 22.70
CA GLN A 27 20.48 3.90 23.20
C GLN A 27 21.24 4.82 22.23
N ASP A 28 22.36 4.38 21.65
CA ASP A 28 23.10 5.16 20.65
C ASP A 28 22.22 5.50 19.44
N VAL A 29 21.47 4.51 18.92
CA VAL A 29 20.55 4.72 17.80
C VAL A 29 19.43 5.69 18.20
N LEU A 30 18.78 5.49 19.35
CA LEU A 30 17.71 6.39 19.81
C LEU A 30 18.21 7.82 20.06
N THR A 31 19.45 7.97 20.53
CA THR A 31 20.11 9.28 20.71
C THR A 31 20.37 9.95 19.36
N LYS A 32 20.88 9.19 18.39
CA LYS A 32 21.09 9.66 17.01
C LYS A 32 19.79 10.13 16.35
N LEU A 33 18.67 9.46 16.68
CA LEU A 33 17.34 9.83 16.22
C LEU A 33 16.69 10.96 17.05
N GLY A 34 17.37 11.51 18.07
CA GLY A 34 16.85 12.60 18.89
C GLY A 34 15.75 12.20 19.89
N HIS A 35 15.54 10.91 20.13
CA HIS A 35 14.56 10.39 21.09
C HIS A 35 15.11 10.25 22.52
N ILE A 36 16.41 10.46 22.70
CA ILE A 36 17.08 10.51 24.00
C ILE A 36 17.92 11.79 24.03
N ALA A 37 17.81 12.56 25.11
CA ALA A 37 18.66 13.72 25.31
C ALA A 37 20.12 13.27 25.49
N THR A 38 21.05 13.91 24.78
CA THR A 38 22.51 13.66 24.87
C THR A 38 23.14 14.03 26.21
N ILE A 39 22.37 14.63 27.13
CA ILE A 39 22.90 15.14 28.40
C ILE A 39 23.02 13.99 29.40
N GLY A 40 24.20 13.39 29.41
CA GLY A 40 24.70 12.47 30.43
C GLY A 40 24.34 11.02 30.14
N THR A 41 25.37 10.18 29.92
CA THR A 41 25.28 8.73 30.18
C THR A 41 24.52 8.56 31.50
N SER A 42 23.37 7.90 31.47
CA SER A 42 22.54 7.80 32.67
C SER A 42 23.44 7.29 33.82
N THR A 43 23.27 7.82 35.03
CA THR A 43 24.00 7.30 36.20
C THR A 43 23.90 5.77 36.31
N THR A 44 22.83 5.20 35.75
CA THR A 44 22.57 3.76 35.61
C THR A 44 23.55 3.06 34.67
N GLU A 45 23.85 3.60 33.49
CA GLU A 45 24.82 3.03 32.54
C GLU A 45 26.21 2.89 33.16
N SER A 46 26.69 3.96 33.81
CA SER A 46 27.99 3.96 34.50
C SER A 46 28.03 2.94 35.65
N LYS A 47 26.91 2.78 36.39
CA LYS A 47 26.78 1.76 37.44
C LYS A 47 26.85 0.35 36.86
N ILE A 48 26.16 0.06 35.75
CA ILE A 48 26.19 -1.25 35.08
C ILE A 48 27.61 -1.56 34.60
N PHE A 49 28.25 -0.62 33.90
CA PHE A 49 29.59 -0.84 33.36
C PHE A 49 30.61 -1.11 34.48
N SER A 50 30.59 -0.31 35.54
CA SER A 50 31.43 -0.52 36.72
C SER A 50 31.17 -1.89 37.35
N ALA A 51 29.89 -2.24 37.57
CA ALA A 51 29.51 -3.52 38.16
C ALA A 51 29.98 -4.71 37.31
N LEU A 52 29.75 -4.70 36.00
CA LEU A 52 30.25 -5.74 35.07
C LEU A 52 31.78 -5.85 35.07
N LYS A 53 32.48 -4.71 35.05
CA LYS A 53 33.95 -4.65 35.09
C LYS A 53 34.50 -5.26 36.38
N THR A 54 33.86 -5.00 37.52
CA THR A 54 34.26 -5.57 38.81
C THR A 54 33.89 -7.04 38.95
N LEU A 55 32.84 -7.52 38.26
CA LEU A 55 32.40 -8.90 38.33
C LEU A 55 33.34 -9.87 37.58
N LYS A 56 33.88 -9.44 36.43
CA LYS A 56 34.76 -10.26 35.58
C LYS A 56 35.91 -10.95 36.33
N PRO A 57 36.75 -10.26 37.15
CA PRO A 57 37.84 -10.91 37.87
C PRO A 57 37.36 -11.85 38.99
N LEU A 58 36.13 -11.66 39.50
CA LEU A 58 35.60 -12.44 40.62
C LEU A 58 35.13 -13.84 40.20
N LEU A 59 34.80 -14.03 38.92
CA LEU A 59 34.39 -15.34 38.36
C LEU A 59 35.44 -16.44 38.58
N SER A 60 36.71 -16.07 38.72
CA SER A 60 37.80 -17.03 38.86
C SER A 60 38.07 -17.50 40.28
N GLY A 61 37.60 -16.79 41.32
CA GLY A 61 38.04 -17.05 42.70
C GLY A 61 37.12 -16.60 43.84
N SER A 62 35.91 -16.11 43.55
CA SER A 62 34.93 -15.78 44.60
C SER A 62 33.99 -16.95 44.90
N ASP A 63 33.40 -16.95 46.09
CA ASP A 63 32.34 -17.90 46.45
C ASP A 63 31.07 -17.64 45.60
N ALA A 64 30.30 -18.71 45.38
CA ALA A 64 29.12 -18.68 44.51
C ALA A 64 28.01 -17.76 45.02
N LEU A 65 27.87 -17.56 46.33
CA LEU A 65 26.83 -16.71 46.91
C LEU A 65 27.12 -15.22 46.64
N THR A 66 28.37 -14.79 46.86
CA THR A 66 28.82 -13.43 46.54
C THR A 66 28.67 -13.13 45.04
N LEU A 67 29.03 -14.09 44.17
CA LEU A 67 28.88 -13.94 42.73
C LEU A 67 27.40 -13.81 42.33
N ASN A 68 26.52 -14.66 42.86
CA ASN A 68 25.09 -14.58 42.61
C ASN A 68 24.51 -13.24 43.05
N ALA A 69 24.82 -12.77 44.27
CA ALA A 69 24.32 -11.48 44.76
C ALA A 69 24.73 -10.30 43.85
N LYS A 70 25.97 -10.31 43.34
CA LYS A 70 26.43 -9.29 42.40
C LYS A 70 25.79 -9.42 41.01
N LEU A 71 25.61 -10.63 40.50
CA LEU A 71 24.90 -10.88 39.23
C LEU A 71 23.45 -10.37 39.31
N THR A 72 22.74 -10.66 40.41
CA THR A 72 21.38 -10.15 40.64
C THR A 72 21.34 -8.62 40.73
N SER A 73 22.34 -7.99 41.35
CA SER A 73 22.42 -6.52 41.38
C SER A 73 22.63 -5.92 39.98
N VAL A 74 23.50 -6.51 39.15
CA VAL A 74 23.69 -6.09 37.76
C VAL A 74 22.40 -6.26 36.96
N GLU A 75 21.69 -7.37 37.15
CA GLU A 75 20.41 -7.61 36.50
C GLU A 75 19.35 -6.56 36.89
N GLY A 76 19.31 -6.16 38.17
CA GLY A 76 18.48 -5.06 38.64
C GLY A 76 18.78 -3.74 37.91
N TYR A 77 20.06 -3.34 37.85
CA TYR A 77 20.43 -2.12 37.11
C TYR A 77 20.10 -2.20 35.61
N LEU A 78 20.27 -3.37 35.00
CA LEU A 78 19.91 -3.57 33.59
C LEU A 78 18.41 -3.45 33.36
N ARG A 79 17.58 -3.88 34.31
CA ARG A 79 16.13 -3.71 34.25
C ARG A 79 15.74 -2.24 34.29
N ASP A 80 16.32 -1.47 35.22
CA ASP A 80 16.08 -0.03 35.32
C ASP A 80 16.48 0.70 34.02
N TYR A 81 17.62 0.28 33.44
CA TYR A 81 18.11 0.84 32.18
C TYR A 81 17.20 0.51 30.99
N ASP A 82 16.73 -0.74 30.91
CA ASP A 82 15.78 -1.21 29.91
C ASP A 82 14.44 -0.45 30.00
N GLU A 83 13.91 -0.26 31.22
CA GLU A 83 12.69 0.50 31.46
C GLU A 83 12.81 1.96 31.00
N TRP A 84 13.92 2.63 31.34
CA TRP A 84 14.20 3.98 30.88
C TRP A 84 14.27 4.07 29.35
N LEU A 85 14.97 3.14 28.69
CA LEU A 85 14.97 3.04 27.22
C LEU A 85 13.58 2.72 26.67
N GLY A 86 12.69 2.13 27.45
CA GLY A 86 11.26 1.93 27.15
C GLY A 86 10.56 3.21 26.85
N GLN A 87 10.67 4.14 27.78
CA GLN A 87 10.02 5.43 27.71
C GLN A 87 10.50 6.20 26.48
N ALA A 88 11.80 6.17 26.19
CA ALA A 88 12.35 6.77 24.98
C ALA A 88 11.84 6.10 23.69
N ASN A 89 11.88 4.77 23.62
CA ASN A 89 11.43 4.01 22.45
C ASN A 89 9.93 4.19 22.15
N VAL A 90 9.08 4.41 23.17
CA VAL A 90 7.65 4.71 22.97
C VAL A 90 7.44 5.96 22.11
N SER A 91 8.31 6.96 22.23
CA SER A 91 8.20 8.20 21.44
C SER A 91 8.57 8.01 19.95
N LEU A 92 9.34 6.96 19.62
CA LEU A 92 9.65 6.59 18.24
C LEU A 92 8.54 5.72 17.68
N THR A 93 7.61 6.29 16.90
CA THR A 93 6.54 5.51 16.25
C THR A 93 7.07 4.75 15.02
N PRO A 94 6.40 3.68 14.55
CA PRO A 94 6.76 3.02 13.29
C PRO A 94 6.79 3.98 12.08
N TYR A 95 5.89 4.98 12.07
CA TYR A 95 5.88 6.01 11.04
C TYR A 95 7.12 6.92 11.15
N GLY A 96 7.47 7.38 12.35
CA GLY A 96 8.68 8.17 12.58
C GLY A 96 9.94 7.44 12.15
N LEU A 97 10.05 6.15 12.50
CA LEU A 97 11.15 5.29 12.06
C LEU A 97 11.22 5.19 10.53
N ARG A 98 10.09 5.03 9.85
CA ARG A 98 10.03 5.01 8.38
C ARG A 98 10.58 6.29 7.77
N GLN A 99 10.29 7.45 8.35
CA GLN A 99 10.82 8.73 7.86
C GLN A 99 12.33 8.80 8.03
N TYR A 100 12.88 8.38 9.16
CA TYR A 100 14.33 8.33 9.36
C TYR A 100 15.05 7.39 8.39
N ILE A 101 14.44 6.24 8.08
CA ILE A 101 14.95 5.29 7.08
C ILE A 101 14.93 5.95 5.68
N ARG A 102 13.79 6.52 5.26
CA ARG A 102 13.64 7.17 3.95
C ARG A 102 14.59 8.35 3.74
N GLN A 103 14.88 9.09 4.81
CA GLN A 103 15.83 10.22 4.77
C GLN A 103 17.30 9.77 4.75
N GLY A 104 17.59 8.47 4.87
CA GLY A 104 18.96 7.95 4.92
C GLY A 104 19.68 8.27 6.23
N ASN A 105 18.96 8.62 7.30
CA ASN A 105 19.55 8.97 8.59
C ASN A 105 20.09 7.74 9.33
N LEU A 106 19.59 6.54 8.99
CA LEU A 106 20.00 5.27 9.57
C LEU A 106 20.82 4.46 8.56
N LYS A 107 22.03 4.04 8.98
CA LYS A 107 22.85 3.08 8.25
C LYS A 107 22.42 1.66 8.57
N ARG A 108 22.90 0.69 7.78
CA ARG A 108 22.65 -0.73 8.01
C ARG A 108 23.09 -1.17 9.42
N GLU A 109 24.22 -0.67 9.91
CA GLU A 109 24.69 -0.98 11.27
C GLU A 109 23.70 -0.49 12.35
N ASP A 110 23.13 0.71 12.16
CA ASP A 110 22.15 1.29 13.08
C ASP A 110 20.86 0.45 13.09
N LEU A 111 20.42 -0.03 11.92
CA LEU A 111 19.25 -0.90 11.80
C LEU A 111 19.47 -2.25 12.48
N ILE A 112 20.67 -2.84 12.36
CA ILE A 112 21.03 -4.08 13.08
C ILE A 112 21.02 -3.85 14.59
N ALA A 113 21.58 -2.72 15.05
CA ALA A 113 21.57 -2.34 16.46
C ALA A 113 20.14 -2.16 16.99
N LEU A 114 19.28 -1.47 16.22
CA LEU A 114 17.87 -1.28 16.56
C LEU A 114 17.10 -2.60 16.59
N ALA A 115 17.30 -3.48 15.60
CA ALA A 115 16.66 -4.79 15.57
C ALA A 115 17.03 -5.61 16.81
N ARG A 116 18.34 -5.68 17.15
CA ARG A 116 18.80 -6.37 18.35
C ARG A 116 18.18 -5.78 19.61
N PHE A 117 18.16 -4.46 19.75
CA PHE A 117 17.51 -3.78 20.86
C PHE A 117 16.04 -4.18 20.99
N LEU A 118 15.26 -4.09 19.91
CA LEU A 118 13.84 -4.44 19.92
C LEU A 118 13.63 -5.92 20.29
N ILE A 119 14.43 -6.84 19.73
CA ILE A 119 14.37 -8.27 20.03
C ILE A 119 14.68 -8.55 21.50
N THR A 120 15.78 -7.98 22.03
CA THR A 120 16.21 -8.15 23.43
C THR A 120 15.11 -7.76 24.40
N ARG A 121 14.32 -6.76 24.05
CA ARG A 121 13.24 -6.25 24.89
C ARG A 121 11.95 -7.04 24.84
N LYS A 122 11.78 -7.90 23.84
CA LYS A 122 10.53 -8.61 23.54
C LYS A 122 9.38 -7.62 23.34
N PRO A 123 9.13 -7.17 22.10
CA PRO A 123 8.17 -6.12 21.83
C PRO A 123 6.75 -6.50 22.24
N ASP A 124 6.23 -5.96 23.35
CA ASP A 124 4.88 -6.33 23.81
C ASP A 124 3.79 -5.51 23.12
N SER A 125 4.12 -4.31 22.63
CA SER A 125 3.17 -3.40 21.99
C SER A 125 3.01 -3.66 20.48
N ILE A 126 1.88 -3.21 19.90
CA ILE A 126 1.68 -3.21 18.44
C ILE A 126 2.74 -2.34 17.75
N ASP A 127 3.10 -1.22 18.37
CA ASP A 127 4.07 -0.27 17.79
C ASP A 127 5.48 -0.85 17.78
N ASP A 128 5.90 -1.52 18.86
CA ASP A 128 7.23 -2.11 18.89
C ASP A 128 7.36 -3.29 17.91
N ARG A 129 6.28 -4.07 17.73
CA ARG A 129 6.16 -5.04 16.64
C ARG A 129 6.30 -4.38 15.28
N GLY A 130 5.56 -3.29 15.04
CA GLY A 130 5.64 -2.54 13.79
C GLY A 130 7.03 -1.96 13.52
N LYS A 131 7.75 -1.52 14.55
CA LYS A 131 9.15 -1.06 14.44
C LYS A 131 10.08 -2.20 14.06
N LEU A 132 9.95 -3.38 14.69
CA LEU A 132 10.80 -4.52 14.33
C LEU A 132 10.51 -5.00 12.92
N GLU A 133 9.23 -5.18 12.56
CA GLU A 133 8.82 -5.57 11.21
C GLU A 133 9.43 -4.62 10.15
N LEU A 134 9.30 -3.31 10.37
CA LEU A 134 9.86 -2.30 9.48
C LEU A 134 11.39 -2.38 9.39
N THR A 135 12.06 -2.55 10.54
CA THR A 135 13.53 -2.64 10.61
C THR A 135 14.03 -3.88 9.87
N LEU A 136 13.36 -5.02 10.06
CA LEU A 136 13.69 -6.28 9.38
C LEU A 136 13.41 -6.18 7.88
N SER A 137 12.28 -5.59 7.48
CA SER A 137 12.00 -5.37 6.06
C SER A 137 13.05 -4.52 5.38
N GLU A 138 13.54 -3.46 6.02
CA GLU A 138 14.61 -2.65 5.45
C GLU A 138 15.94 -3.42 5.39
N LEU A 139 16.27 -4.20 6.41
CA LEU A 139 17.50 -4.99 6.44
C LEU A 139 17.54 -6.11 5.37
N CYS A 140 16.38 -6.69 5.06
CA CYS A 140 16.21 -7.81 4.15
C CYS A 140 15.93 -7.41 2.69
N LYS A 141 15.55 -6.16 2.43
CA LYS A 141 15.07 -5.68 1.11
C LYS A 141 15.97 -6.03 -0.07
N ASP A 142 17.29 -5.99 0.13
CA ASP A 142 18.29 -6.22 -0.93
C ASP A 142 19.08 -7.53 -0.73
N LEU A 143 18.61 -8.42 0.14
CA LEU A 143 19.28 -9.68 0.46
C LEU A 143 18.64 -10.86 -0.26
N GLU A 144 19.46 -11.81 -0.69
CA GLU A 144 18.96 -13.11 -1.14
C GLU A 144 18.42 -13.94 0.05
N ASP A 145 17.54 -14.92 -0.22
CA ASP A 145 16.88 -15.74 0.82
C ASP A 145 17.88 -16.35 1.82
N TYR A 146 19.02 -16.85 1.34
CA TYR A 146 20.03 -17.46 2.21
C TYR A 146 20.68 -16.43 3.15
N GLU A 147 20.85 -15.18 2.69
CA GLU A 147 21.40 -14.07 3.47
C GLU A 147 20.38 -13.55 4.47
N GLN A 148 19.10 -13.50 4.10
CA GLN A 148 18.00 -13.18 5.02
C GLN A 148 17.93 -14.19 6.17
N ILE A 149 17.99 -15.49 5.86
CA ILE A 149 18.01 -16.56 6.86
C ILE A 149 19.24 -16.42 7.78
N LYS A 150 20.42 -16.13 7.21
CA LYS A 150 21.65 -15.93 7.98
C LYS A 150 21.52 -14.73 8.92
N LEU A 151 21.05 -13.59 8.42
CA LEU A 151 20.83 -12.39 9.21
C LEU A 151 19.88 -12.66 10.38
N LEU A 152 18.77 -13.36 10.12
CA LEU A 152 17.81 -13.68 11.18
C LEU A 152 18.38 -14.65 12.21
N ARG A 153 19.18 -15.65 11.81
CA ARG A 153 19.88 -16.51 12.78
C ARG A 153 20.87 -15.71 13.64
N ASP A 154 21.55 -14.73 13.06
CA ASP A 154 22.47 -13.86 13.79
C ASP A 154 21.75 -12.89 14.74
N LEU A 155 20.48 -12.54 14.45
CA LEU A 155 19.64 -11.71 15.29
C LEU A 155 18.90 -12.52 16.37
N PHE A 156 18.56 -13.78 16.09
CA PHE A 156 17.81 -14.70 16.94
C PHE A 156 18.59 -16.01 17.15
N PRO A 157 19.66 -16.01 17.98
CA PRO A 157 20.50 -17.18 18.18
C PRO A 157 19.79 -18.33 18.91
N ASP A 158 18.83 -18.00 19.78
CA ASP A 158 18.05 -18.94 20.56
C ASP A 158 16.65 -19.11 19.94
N PHE A 159 16.57 -19.74 18.77
CA PHE A 159 15.29 -20.00 18.11
C PHE A 159 14.64 -21.26 18.69
N ASP A 160 13.43 -21.11 19.23
CA ASP A 160 12.60 -22.25 19.59
C ASP A 160 12.15 -23.01 18.33
N GLU A 161 11.91 -24.32 18.47
CA GLU A 161 11.27 -25.11 17.42
C GLU A 161 9.93 -24.48 17.01
N LEU A 162 9.59 -24.63 15.72
CA LEU A 162 8.37 -24.05 15.17
C LEU A 162 7.15 -24.71 15.83
N THR A 163 6.43 -23.94 16.65
CA THR A 163 5.17 -24.40 17.24
C THR A 163 4.12 -24.67 16.16
N TYR A 164 3.17 -25.57 16.42
CA TYR A 164 2.05 -25.82 15.51
C TYR A 164 1.30 -24.54 15.12
N ALA A 165 1.06 -23.65 16.09
CA ALA A 165 0.42 -22.36 15.87
C ALA A 165 1.23 -21.45 14.92
N ALA A 166 2.56 -21.43 15.05
CA ALA A 166 3.42 -20.68 14.14
C ALA A 166 3.43 -21.27 12.72
N THR A 167 3.40 -22.60 12.59
CA THR A 167 3.27 -23.28 11.29
C THR A 167 1.95 -22.93 10.60
N GLU A 168 0.84 -22.96 11.35
CA GLU A 168 -0.48 -22.60 10.83
C GLU A 168 -0.52 -21.13 10.37
N ALA A 169 0.04 -20.21 11.17
CA ALA A 169 0.19 -18.80 10.82
C ALA A 169 0.93 -18.62 9.50
N ILE A 170 2.08 -19.28 9.35
CA ILE A 170 2.91 -19.24 8.14
C ILE A 170 2.10 -19.69 6.93
N ASN A 171 1.36 -20.79 7.05
CA ASN A 171 0.54 -21.30 5.95
C ASN A 171 -0.59 -20.33 5.57
N GLN A 172 -1.27 -19.73 6.56
CA GLN A 172 -2.31 -18.74 6.32
C GLN A 172 -1.74 -17.48 5.65
N LEU A 173 -0.58 -17.00 6.10
CA LEU A 173 0.11 -15.85 5.49
C LEU A 173 0.54 -16.15 4.05
N ARG A 174 1.10 -17.34 3.78
CA ARG A 174 1.47 -17.74 2.41
C ARG A 174 0.28 -17.84 1.47
N SER A 175 -0.84 -18.40 1.93
CA SER A 175 -2.09 -18.38 1.17
C SER A 175 -2.51 -16.95 0.84
N LEU A 176 -2.41 -16.05 1.81
CA LEU A 176 -2.76 -14.64 1.63
C LEU A 176 -1.82 -13.90 0.67
N ILE A 177 -0.52 -14.21 0.69
CA ILE A 177 0.47 -13.71 -0.27
C ILE A 177 0.02 -14.09 -1.69
N SER A 178 -0.26 -15.36 -1.94
CA SER A 178 -0.71 -15.83 -3.27
C SER A 178 -2.03 -15.19 -3.70
N GLU A 179 -2.97 -14.97 -2.77
CA GLU A 179 -4.21 -14.24 -3.06
C GLU A 179 -3.94 -12.79 -3.47
N ILE A 180 -3.03 -12.09 -2.78
CA ILE A 180 -2.65 -10.70 -3.08
C ILE A 180 -1.94 -10.60 -4.43
N GLU A 181 -1.05 -11.54 -4.75
CA GLU A 181 -0.37 -11.60 -6.06
C GLU A 181 -1.35 -11.84 -7.22
N GLY A 182 -2.46 -12.54 -6.97
CA GLY A 182 -3.50 -12.81 -7.94
C GLY A 182 -4.41 -11.61 -8.25
N LEU A 183 -4.29 -10.49 -7.52
CA LEU A 183 -5.14 -9.32 -7.69
C LEU A 183 -4.90 -8.61 -9.01
N LYS A 184 -5.99 -8.26 -9.70
CA LYS A 184 -5.92 -7.64 -11.04
C LYS A 184 -6.25 -6.16 -11.05
N ASP A 185 -6.97 -5.68 -10.04
CA ASP A 185 -7.41 -4.30 -9.96
C ASP A 185 -7.22 -3.71 -8.56
N PHE A 186 -7.02 -2.40 -8.52
CA PHE A 186 -6.80 -1.67 -7.28
C PHE A 186 -8.02 -1.71 -6.34
N PRO A 187 -9.28 -1.62 -6.82
CA PRO A 187 -10.43 -1.75 -5.95
C PRO A 187 -10.48 -3.07 -5.18
N GLN A 188 -10.17 -4.21 -5.79
CA GLN A 188 -10.09 -5.51 -5.09
C GLN A 188 -9.12 -5.46 -3.91
N LEU A 189 -7.96 -4.81 -4.07
CA LEU A 189 -6.99 -4.67 -2.98
C LEU A 189 -7.55 -3.84 -1.82
N ILE A 190 -8.23 -2.74 -2.13
CA ILE A 190 -8.74 -1.78 -1.12
C ILE A 190 -10.01 -2.29 -0.43
N THR A 191 -10.92 -2.95 -1.16
CA THR A 191 -12.20 -3.41 -0.63
C THR A 191 -12.21 -4.87 -0.21
N GLY A 192 -11.24 -5.68 -0.66
CA GLY A 192 -11.16 -7.12 -0.38
C GLY A 192 -10.73 -7.51 1.04
N GLU A 193 -10.75 -6.55 1.98
CA GLU A 193 -10.41 -6.74 3.40
C GLU A 193 -9.01 -7.36 3.68
N TYR A 194 -8.11 -7.42 2.69
CA TYR A 194 -6.78 -8.02 2.83
C TYR A 194 -6.00 -7.42 4.00
N LEU A 195 -5.98 -6.09 4.13
CA LEU A 195 -5.32 -5.40 5.25
C LEU A 195 -5.92 -5.77 6.62
N ILE A 196 -7.23 -5.99 6.69
CA ILE A 196 -7.93 -6.40 7.91
C ILE A 196 -7.55 -7.85 8.24
N ARG A 197 -7.55 -8.74 7.25
CA ARG A 197 -7.12 -10.15 7.41
C ARG A 197 -5.68 -10.24 7.88
N ILE A 198 -4.75 -9.52 7.25
CA ILE A 198 -3.35 -9.42 7.67
C ILE A 198 -3.26 -8.99 9.14
N ARG A 199 -3.97 -7.92 9.52
CA ARG A 199 -3.96 -7.42 10.89
C ARG A 199 -4.51 -8.45 11.88
N ARG A 200 -5.60 -9.15 11.54
CA ARG A 200 -6.18 -10.21 12.40
C ARG A 200 -5.19 -11.34 12.62
N ILE A 201 -4.55 -11.82 11.55
CA ILE A 201 -3.50 -12.86 11.61
C ILE A 201 -2.35 -12.36 12.50
N LYS A 202 -1.75 -11.20 12.21
CA LYS A 202 -0.65 -10.64 13.02
C LYS A 202 -1.01 -10.45 14.51
N ASN A 203 -2.25 -10.09 14.82
CA ASN A 203 -2.71 -9.93 16.20
C ASN A 203 -2.89 -11.26 16.93
N HIS A 204 -3.33 -12.31 16.23
CA HIS A 204 -3.56 -13.62 16.82
C HIS A 204 -2.27 -14.28 17.35
N PHE A 205 -1.13 -13.96 16.76
CA PHE A 205 0.16 -14.60 17.07
C PHE A 205 1.06 -13.79 18.01
N SER A 206 0.53 -12.88 18.82
CA SER A 206 1.34 -11.96 19.66
C SER A 206 2.50 -12.60 20.44
N ALA A 207 2.33 -13.82 20.99
CA ALA A 207 3.38 -14.54 21.70
C ALA A 207 4.36 -15.32 20.78
N THR A 208 3.88 -15.82 19.63
CA THR A 208 4.67 -16.60 18.65
C THR A 208 5.24 -15.73 17.51
N ALA A 209 4.88 -14.44 17.47
CA ALA A 209 5.27 -13.44 16.48
C ALA A 209 6.79 -13.27 16.35
N TRP A 210 7.54 -13.72 17.35
CA TRP A 210 9.00 -13.61 17.43
C TRP A 210 9.74 -14.77 16.76
N ASN A 211 9.02 -15.74 16.17
CA ASN A 211 9.67 -16.81 15.44
C ASN A 211 10.31 -16.25 14.15
N PRO A 212 11.62 -16.45 13.92
CA PRO A 212 12.30 -15.95 12.73
C PRO A 212 11.66 -16.38 11.41
N GLN A 213 11.12 -17.60 11.33
CA GLN A 213 10.47 -18.08 10.12
C GLN A 213 9.14 -17.35 9.86
N LEU A 214 8.38 -17.04 10.91
CA LEU A 214 7.18 -16.23 10.79
C LEU A 214 7.51 -14.80 10.36
N LEU A 215 8.59 -14.22 10.89
CA LEU A 215 9.08 -12.89 10.50
C LEU A 215 9.52 -12.85 9.03
N LEU A 216 10.12 -13.92 8.48
CA LEU A 216 10.41 -14.02 7.05
C LEU A 216 9.14 -13.92 6.20
N VAL A 217 8.11 -14.68 6.55
CA VAL A 217 6.85 -14.67 5.78
C VAL A 217 6.11 -13.35 5.95
N ILE A 218 6.17 -12.71 7.13
CA ILE A 218 5.66 -11.35 7.32
C ILE A 218 6.43 -10.35 6.45
N ASN A 219 7.75 -10.52 6.32
CA ASN A 219 8.56 -9.68 5.45
C ASN A 219 8.17 -9.84 3.98
N GLU A 220 8.07 -11.09 3.50
CA GLU A 220 7.60 -11.44 2.17
C GLU A 220 6.23 -10.82 1.89
N LEU A 221 5.27 -10.99 2.80
CA LEU A 221 3.95 -10.37 2.72
C LEU A 221 4.02 -8.84 2.60
N ASN A 222 4.84 -8.18 3.44
CA ASN A 222 4.97 -6.72 3.39
C ASN A 222 5.51 -6.27 2.03
N HIS A 223 6.50 -6.97 1.47
CA HIS A 223 7.06 -6.68 0.14
C HIS A 223 6.04 -6.94 -0.97
N THR A 224 5.36 -8.07 -0.96
CA THR A 224 4.31 -8.40 -1.93
C THR A 224 3.19 -7.35 -1.89
N LEU A 225 2.73 -6.98 -0.70
CA LEU A 225 1.71 -5.96 -0.53
C LEU A 225 2.17 -4.61 -1.07
N ASP A 226 3.40 -4.19 -0.77
CA ASP A 226 3.94 -2.91 -1.24
C ASP A 226 4.06 -2.89 -2.78
N ASN A 227 4.61 -3.95 -3.38
CA ASN A 227 4.78 -4.07 -4.82
C ASN A 227 3.42 -4.09 -5.55
N THR A 228 2.49 -4.94 -5.09
CA THR A 228 1.15 -5.06 -5.66
C THR A 228 0.38 -3.76 -5.49
N PHE A 229 0.45 -3.10 -4.33
CA PHE A 229 -0.18 -1.81 -4.10
C PHE A 229 0.30 -0.76 -5.10
N HIS A 230 1.61 -0.55 -5.21
CA HIS A 230 2.16 0.48 -6.11
C HIS A 230 1.86 0.18 -7.59
N SER A 231 1.93 -1.09 -7.98
CA SER A 231 1.58 -1.53 -9.34
C SER A 231 0.12 -1.21 -9.67
N LEU A 232 -0.81 -1.71 -8.85
CA LEU A 232 -2.25 -1.51 -9.07
C LEU A 232 -2.65 -0.04 -8.95
N PHE A 233 -2.09 0.69 -7.98
CA PHE A 233 -2.35 2.11 -7.78
C PHE A 233 -1.95 2.94 -9.01
N LYS A 234 -0.77 2.68 -9.58
CA LYS A 234 -0.29 3.36 -10.80
C LYS A 234 -1.20 3.09 -11.99
N VAL A 235 -1.66 1.85 -12.15
CA VAL A 235 -2.60 1.46 -13.21
C VAL A 235 -3.94 2.17 -13.01
N GLU A 236 -4.46 2.18 -11.78
CA GLU A 236 -5.74 2.82 -11.42
C GLU A 236 -5.71 4.31 -11.72
N LYS A 237 -4.68 5.00 -11.24
CA LYS A 237 -4.46 6.43 -11.47
C LYS A 237 -4.47 6.74 -12.97
N LYS A 238 -3.68 5.99 -13.75
CA LYS A 238 -3.59 6.19 -15.21
C LYS A 238 -4.93 5.92 -15.90
N PHE A 239 -5.66 4.91 -15.45
CA PHE A 239 -7.00 4.61 -15.96
C PHE A 239 -7.96 5.79 -15.71
N ILE A 240 -8.03 6.29 -14.48
CA ILE A 240 -8.93 7.40 -14.11
C ILE A 240 -8.61 8.66 -14.93
N ILE A 241 -7.33 9.04 -15.03
CA ILE A 241 -6.89 10.21 -15.81
C ILE A 241 -7.27 10.06 -17.27
N ASN A 242 -6.87 8.96 -17.91
CA ASN A 242 -7.09 8.76 -19.35
C ASN A 242 -8.57 8.69 -19.70
N THR A 243 -9.36 7.98 -18.89
CA THR A 243 -10.81 7.87 -19.09
C THR A 243 -11.48 9.22 -18.91
N SER A 244 -11.11 9.95 -17.85
CA SER A 244 -11.68 11.27 -17.60
C SER A 244 -11.36 12.25 -18.73
N GLN A 245 -10.12 12.25 -19.25
CA GLN A 245 -9.73 13.09 -20.37
C GLN A 245 -10.53 12.76 -21.64
N LYS A 246 -10.68 11.47 -21.98
CA LYS A 246 -11.50 11.04 -23.13
C LYS A 246 -12.94 11.50 -23.03
N LEU A 247 -13.53 11.43 -21.84
CA LEU A 247 -14.89 11.88 -21.59
C LEU A 247 -15.01 13.41 -21.75
N ILE A 248 -14.07 14.16 -21.19
CA ILE A 248 -13.99 15.63 -21.34
C ILE A 248 -13.85 16.01 -22.83
N ASP A 249 -12.95 15.35 -23.57
CA ASP A 249 -12.74 15.57 -25.00
C ASP A 249 -13.99 15.26 -25.83
N SER A 250 -14.86 14.38 -25.31
CA SER A 250 -16.15 14.02 -25.90
C SER A 250 -17.31 14.92 -25.43
N GLY A 251 -17.03 15.95 -24.61
CA GLY A 251 -18.03 16.88 -24.07
C GLY A 251 -18.80 16.37 -22.85
N ILE A 252 -18.38 15.25 -22.26
CA ILE A 252 -19.02 14.64 -21.08
C ILE A 252 -18.32 15.15 -19.81
N ASN A 253 -18.99 16.06 -19.10
CA ASN A 253 -18.46 16.67 -17.87
C ASN A 253 -18.93 15.98 -16.58
N SER A 254 -19.96 15.14 -16.68
CA SER A 254 -20.64 14.52 -15.54
C SER A 254 -21.18 13.14 -15.87
N ILE A 255 -21.05 12.20 -14.94
CA ILE A 255 -21.60 10.84 -15.06
C ILE A 255 -22.56 10.61 -13.90
N GLY A 256 -23.77 10.14 -14.19
CA GLY A 256 -24.75 9.78 -13.16
C GLY A 256 -24.34 8.53 -12.38
N LYS A 257 -24.68 8.47 -11.09
CA LYS A 257 -24.50 7.27 -10.27
C LYS A 257 -25.64 6.32 -10.57
N LEU A 258 -25.34 5.07 -10.91
CA LEU A 258 -26.40 4.10 -11.16
C LEU A 258 -27.00 3.62 -9.85
N GLY A 259 -28.33 3.76 -9.75
CA GLY A 259 -29.10 3.30 -8.59
C GLY A 259 -29.04 4.20 -7.36
N GLU A 260 -28.34 5.34 -7.41
CA GLU A 260 -28.20 6.27 -6.28
C GLU A 260 -28.26 7.74 -6.72
N SER A 261 -28.61 8.62 -5.78
CA SER A 261 -28.46 10.07 -5.99
C SER A 261 -26.98 10.46 -5.98
N GLY A 262 -26.47 10.97 -7.10
CA GLY A 262 -25.09 11.41 -7.19
C GLY A 262 -24.61 11.62 -8.63
N VAL A 263 -23.67 12.55 -8.79
CA VAL A 263 -23.04 12.88 -10.07
C VAL A 263 -21.53 12.91 -9.89
N LEU A 264 -20.81 12.12 -10.68
CA LEU A 264 -19.36 12.18 -10.74
C LEU A 264 -18.97 13.34 -11.64
N ASN A 265 -18.33 14.37 -11.08
CA ASN A 265 -17.68 15.39 -11.89
C ASN A 265 -16.37 14.82 -12.47
N VAL A 266 -16.34 14.65 -13.79
CA VAL A 266 -15.22 14.02 -14.50
C VAL A 266 -13.92 14.80 -14.33
N GLY A 267 -13.99 16.14 -14.34
CA GLY A 267 -12.82 16.99 -14.12
C GLY A 267 -12.29 16.89 -12.68
N ALA A 268 -13.16 16.73 -11.68
CA ALA A 268 -12.75 16.51 -10.31
C ALA A 268 -12.07 15.15 -10.11
N ALA A 269 -12.60 14.10 -10.76
CA ALA A 269 -11.99 12.77 -10.77
C ALA A 269 -10.57 12.78 -11.38
N ALA A 270 -10.38 13.46 -12.51
CA ALA A 270 -9.06 13.63 -13.12
C ALA A 270 -8.07 14.31 -12.17
N ARG A 271 -8.43 15.46 -11.59
CA ARG A 271 -7.58 16.20 -10.65
C ARG A 271 -7.27 15.42 -9.38
N MET A 272 -8.22 14.63 -8.87
CA MET A 272 -7.99 13.75 -7.73
C MET A 272 -6.93 12.70 -8.07
N ALA A 273 -7.04 12.06 -9.23
CA ALA A 273 -6.06 11.07 -9.67
C ALA A 273 -4.68 11.69 -9.95
N GLU A 274 -4.61 12.90 -10.51
CA GLU A 274 -3.34 13.63 -10.71
C GLU A 274 -2.59 13.86 -9.40
N LYS A 275 -3.32 14.28 -8.36
CA LYS A 275 -2.80 14.53 -7.01
C LYS A 275 -2.68 13.28 -6.14
N ALA A 276 -2.97 12.10 -6.69
CA ALA A 276 -3.01 10.88 -5.88
C ALA A 276 -1.65 10.50 -5.29
N ASP A 277 -0.53 10.93 -5.88
CA ASP A 277 0.81 10.65 -5.32
C ASP A 277 1.02 11.39 -3.98
N ASP A 278 0.36 12.53 -3.77
CA ASP A 278 0.41 13.28 -2.51
C ASP A 278 -0.18 12.44 -1.36
N ILE A 279 -1.17 11.59 -1.67
CA ILE A 279 -1.78 10.62 -0.75
C ILE A 279 -0.74 9.62 -0.22
N LEU A 280 0.38 9.38 -0.91
CA LEU A 280 1.40 8.45 -0.46
C LEU A 280 2.48 9.11 0.44
N THR A 281 2.47 10.44 0.52
CA THR A 281 3.45 11.21 1.31
C THR A 281 3.02 11.37 2.77
N GLU A 282 1.72 11.31 3.06
CA GLU A 282 1.14 11.46 4.39
C GLU A 282 0.98 10.11 5.14
N ASN A 283 0.37 10.12 6.33
CA ASN A 283 0.16 8.90 7.13
C ASN A 283 -0.89 7.96 6.49
N TYR A 284 -0.53 6.70 6.22
CA TYR A 284 -1.43 5.70 5.63
C TYR A 284 -2.79 5.56 6.34
N GLN A 285 -2.87 5.77 7.66
CA GLN A 285 -4.14 5.69 8.39
C GLN A 285 -5.11 6.83 8.04
N THR A 286 -4.61 8.05 7.83
CA THR A 286 -5.44 9.18 7.38
C THR A 286 -5.82 9.05 5.90
N ASN A 287 -5.00 8.32 5.15
CA ASN A 287 -5.09 8.26 3.69
C ASN A 287 -5.99 7.13 3.18
N LEU A 288 -6.36 6.17 4.04
CA LEU A 288 -7.22 5.06 3.66
C LEU A 288 -8.55 5.54 3.04
N GLN A 289 -9.17 6.58 3.60
CA GLN A 289 -10.40 7.15 3.05
C GLN A 289 -10.19 7.73 1.64
N GLN A 290 -9.07 8.40 1.40
CA GLN A 290 -8.75 8.96 0.08
C GLN A 290 -8.44 7.85 -0.94
N LEU A 291 -7.74 6.78 -0.53
CA LEU A 291 -7.50 5.61 -1.36
C LEU A 291 -8.81 4.87 -1.70
N GLN A 292 -9.74 4.78 -0.75
CA GLN A 292 -11.10 4.25 -0.96
C GLN A 292 -11.89 5.10 -1.95
N GLN A 293 -11.84 6.43 -1.83
CA GLN A 293 -12.46 7.34 -2.79
C GLN A 293 -11.89 7.16 -4.20
N LEU A 294 -10.57 7.06 -4.34
CA LEU A 294 -9.92 6.82 -5.63
C LEU A 294 -10.39 5.49 -6.26
N ALA A 295 -10.43 4.41 -5.46
CA ALA A 295 -10.94 3.12 -5.91
C ALA A 295 -12.42 3.19 -6.34
N GLN A 296 -13.27 3.89 -5.59
CA GLN A 296 -14.68 4.09 -5.93
C GLN A 296 -14.86 4.87 -7.23
N VAL A 297 -14.09 5.94 -7.44
CA VAL A 297 -14.11 6.71 -8.69
C VAL A 297 -13.75 5.81 -9.88
N GLY A 298 -12.71 5.00 -9.74
CA GLY A 298 -12.31 4.06 -10.78
C GLY A 298 -13.36 2.98 -11.07
N GLN A 299 -14.02 2.42 -10.06
CA GLN A 299 -15.15 1.51 -10.25
C GLN A 299 -16.31 2.17 -11.01
N TRP A 300 -16.65 3.41 -10.64
CA TRP A 300 -17.74 4.14 -11.27
C TRP A 300 -17.44 4.43 -12.74
N LEU A 301 -16.21 4.81 -13.08
CA LEU A 301 -15.79 5.01 -14.46
C LEU A 301 -15.85 3.72 -15.29
N ARG A 302 -15.40 2.58 -14.75
CA ARG A 302 -15.50 1.27 -15.44
C ARG A 302 -16.95 0.93 -15.74
N HIS A 303 -17.81 1.01 -14.74
CA HIS A 303 -19.23 0.71 -14.91
C HIS A 303 -19.91 1.65 -15.92
N ALA A 304 -19.53 2.92 -15.94
CA ALA A 304 -20.06 3.87 -16.92
C ALA A 304 -19.66 3.50 -18.36
N ILE A 305 -18.40 3.10 -18.56
CA ILE A 305 -17.89 2.61 -19.86
C ILE A 305 -18.66 1.34 -20.28
N GLU A 306 -18.78 0.35 -19.38
CA GLU A 306 -19.45 -0.92 -19.68
C GLU A 306 -20.90 -0.73 -20.13
N LEU A 307 -21.62 0.24 -19.54
CA LEU A 307 -22.98 0.56 -19.97
C LEU A 307 -23.04 1.20 -21.35
N VAL A 308 -22.10 2.10 -21.66
CA VAL A 308 -22.01 2.72 -22.99
C VAL A 308 -21.70 1.65 -24.03
N GLU A 309 -20.73 0.79 -23.76
CA GLU A 309 -20.37 -0.33 -24.65
C GLU A 309 -21.54 -1.31 -24.83
N SER A 310 -22.24 -1.65 -23.75
CA SER A 310 -23.43 -2.52 -23.81
C SER A 310 -24.59 -1.92 -24.60
N ARG A 311 -24.78 -0.60 -24.57
CA ARG A 311 -25.79 0.10 -25.38
C ARG A 311 -25.41 0.10 -26.86
N ILE A 312 -24.15 0.41 -27.17
CA ILE A 312 -23.64 0.39 -28.55
C ILE A 312 -23.80 -1.02 -29.16
N ALA A 313 -23.47 -2.07 -28.42
CA ALA A 313 -23.64 -3.45 -28.88
C ALA A 313 -25.11 -3.77 -29.19
N LYS A 314 -26.04 -3.42 -28.29
CA LYS A 314 -27.48 -3.64 -28.50
C LYS A 314 -28.03 -2.88 -29.71
N GLU A 315 -27.58 -1.65 -29.94
CA GLU A 315 -27.99 -0.86 -31.11
C GLU A 315 -27.44 -1.45 -32.42
N GLN A 316 -26.23 -2.01 -32.41
CA GLN A 316 -25.67 -2.72 -33.56
C GLN A 316 -26.45 -3.99 -33.88
N ASP A 317 -26.76 -4.82 -32.87
CA ASP A 317 -27.55 -6.04 -33.04
C ASP A 317 -28.95 -5.73 -33.60
N GLN A 318 -29.61 -4.66 -33.13
CA GLN A 318 -30.91 -4.23 -33.65
C GLN A 318 -30.82 -3.75 -35.10
N ARG A 319 -29.75 -3.04 -35.47
CA ARG A 319 -29.52 -2.61 -36.87
C ARG A 319 -29.28 -3.80 -37.79
N GLU A 320 -28.55 -4.81 -37.34
CA GLU A 320 -28.29 -6.03 -38.11
C GLU A 320 -29.56 -6.89 -38.27
N GLN A 321 -30.36 -7.06 -37.20
CA GLN A 321 -31.66 -7.73 -37.27
C GLN A 321 -32.66 -7.02 -38.19
N ASN A 322 -32.70 -5.68 -38.14
CA ASN A 322 -33.57 -4.90 -39.04
C ASN A 322 -33.09 -4.93 -40.50
N SER A 323 -31.78 -5.08 -40.76
CA SER A 323 -31.24 -5.23 -42.12
C SER A 323 -31.46 -6.63 -42.71
N SER A 324 -31.65 -7.63 -41.86
CA SER A 324 -31.84 -9.05 -42.23
C SER A 324 -33.30 -9.41 -42.53
N ASN A 325 -34.24 -8.49 -42.25
CA ASN A 325 -35.67 -8.68 -42.52
C ASN A 325 -36.05 -7.85 -43.76
N PRO A 326 -35.96 -8.40 -44.99
CA PRO A 326 -36.34 -7.68 -46.19
C PRO A 326 -37.83 -7.38 -46.11
N ASN A 327 -38.16 -6.09 -46.03
CA ASN A 327 -39.53 -5.60 -45.98
C ASN A 327 -40.38 -6.24 -47.11
N PRO A 328 -41.40 -7.07 -46.80
CA PRO A 328 -42.25 -7.65 -47.81
C PRO A 328 -43.32 -6.63 -48.20
N ASN A 329 -43.01 -5.84 -49.23
CA ASN A 329 -43.87 -5.04 -50.12
C ASN A 329 -43.45 -3.57 -50.21
N PRO A 330 -42.91 -3.14 -51.38
CA PRO A 330 -42.94 -1.73 -51.73
C PRO A 330 -44.38 -1.36 -52.12
N THR A 331 -45.02 -0.53 -51.31
CA THR A 331 -46.23 0.18 -51.75
C THR A 331 -45.84 1.21 -52.81
N PRO A 332 -46.68 1.46 -53.85
CA PRO A 332 -46.30 2.36 -54.94
C PRO A 332 -46.33 3.82 -54.49
N ASN A 333 -45.26 4.54 -54.81
CA ASN A 333 -45.12 5.99 -54.62
C ASN A 333 -46.26 6.79 -55.28
N PRO A 334 -46.82 7.82 -54.60
CA PRO A 334 -47.43 8.95 -55.29
C PRO A 334 -46.37 9.94 -55.78
N THR A 335 -46.67 10.51 -56.94
CA THR A 335 -45.89 11.37 -57.84
C THR A 335 -45.42 12.69 -57.18
N PRO A 336 -44.28 13.28 -57.58
CA PRO A 336 -43.67 14.41 -56.88
C PRO A 336 -44.29 15.74 -57.32
N THR A 337 -44.70 16.55 -56.34
CA THR A 337 -44.98 17.98 -56.54
C THR A 337 -44.16 18.79 -55.55
N GLY A 338 -43.54 19.86 -56.05
CA GLY A 338 -43.05 20.97 -55.23
C GLY A 338 -41.58 20.90 -54.83
N SER A 339 -40.73 21.37 -55.74
CA SER A 339 -39.37 21.83 -55.45
C SER A 339 -39.41 22.91 -54.37
N ARG A 340 -39.09 22.54 -53.12
CA ARG A 340 -38.74 23.50 -52.06
C ARG A 340 -37.23 23.75 -52.11
N PRO A 341 -36.77 25.02 -52.13
CA PRO A 341 -35.35 25.32 -52.10
C PRO A 341 -34.77 24.89 -50.74
N ARG A 342 -33.68 24.12 -50.77
CA ARG A 342 -32.85 23.82 -49.60
C ARG A 342 -32.27 25.13 -49.05
N PRO A 343 -32.32 25.38 -47.72
CA PRO A 343 -31.52 26.45 -47.14
C PRO A 343 -30.04 26.10 -47.22
N PRO A 344 -29.14 27.10 -47.25
CA PRO A 344 -27.70 26.86 -47.31
C PRO A 344 -27.21 26.19 -46.03
N LEU A 345 -26.31 25.22 -46.16
CA LEU A 345 -25.55 24.67 -45.04
C LEU A 345 -24.61 25.75 -44.49
N GLU A 346 -24.98 26.34 -43.35
CA GLU A 346 -24.06 27.11 -42.52
C GLU A 346 -22.95 26.18 -42.00
N ARG A 347 -21.69 26.52 -42.30
CA ARG A 347 -20.48 25.76 -41.94
C ARG A 347 -19.94 26.08 -40.54
N ASP A 348 -20.78 26.55 -39.63
CA ASP A 348 -20.40 26.87 -38.25
C ASP A 348 -21.44 26.30 -37.26
N SER A 349 -21.48 24.97 -37.11
CA SER A 349 -22.27 24.31 -36.08
C SER A 349 -21.62 24.50 -34.70
N LYS A 350 -21.69 25.71 -34.13
CA LYS A 350 -21.52 25.89 -32.69
C LYS A 350 -22.78 25.31 -32.02
N LEU A 351 -22.64 24.14 -31.39
CA LEU A 351 -23.68 23.56 -30.54
C LEU A 351 -24.11 24.59 -29.49
N ALA A 352 -25.37 25.02 -29.52
CA ALA A 352 -25.92 25.94 -28.51
C ALA A 352 -25.80 25.33 -27.10
N PRO A 353 -25.46 26.10 -26.06
CA PRO A 353 -25.39 25.59 -24.69
C PRO A 353 -26.76 25.07 -24.22
N ILE A 354 -26.76 24.04 -23.36
CA ILE A 354 -27.97 23.52 -22.73
C ILE A 354 -28.56 24.63 -21.86
N SER A 355 -29.85 24.93 -22.03
CA SER A 355 -30.56 25.85 -21.13
C SER A 355 -30.55 25.25 -19.72
N THR A 356 -29.90 25.93 -18.77
CA THR A 356 -29.81 25.51 -17.36
C THR A 356 -31.01 25.95 -16.52
N VAL A 357 -32.09 26.43 -17.15
CA VAL A 357 -33.31 26.80 -16.44
C VAL A 357 -34.08 25.52 -16.10
N LEU A 358 -33.89 25.05 -14.86
CA LEU A 358 -34.65 23.97 -14.24
C LEU A 358 -36.08 24.44 -13.95
N ASP A 359 -36.98 24.28 -14.93
CA ASP A 359 -38.39 24.12 -14.64
C ASP A 359 -38.69 22.62 -14.57
N TYR A 360 -39.11 22.15 -13.39
CA TYR A 360 -39.40 20.75 -13.05
C TYR A 360 -40.49 20.08 -13.93
N ALA A 361 -41.06 20.80 -14.89
CA ALA A 361 -42.21 20.39 -15.67
C ALA A 361 -41.90 19.67 -16.99
N ASN A 362 -40.63 19.41 -17.36
CA ASN A 362 -40.37 18.82 -18.68
C ASN A 362 -39.18 17.87 -18.77
N MET A 363 -39.13 16.88 -17.87
CA MET A 363 -38.15 15.78 -17.92
C MET A 363 -38.15 15.04 -19.27
N SER A 364 -39.33 14.90 -19.89
CA SER A 364 -39.48 14.36 -21.25
C SER A 364 -38.83 15.24 -22.32
N ALA A 365 -38.87 16.57 -22.18
CA ALA A 365 -38.17 17.46 -23.12
C ALA A 365 -36.65 17.40 -22.95
N LEU A 366 -36.15 17.16 -21.73
CA LEU A 366 -34.71 16.96 -21.48
C LEU A 366 -34.23 15.61 -22.04
N GLU A 367 -35.03 14.54 -21.86
CA GLU A 367 -34.78 13.23 -22.47
C GLU A 367 -34.76 13.31 -24.00
N GLN A 368 -35.73 14.01 -24.59
CA GLN A 368 -35.77 14.25 -26.03
C GLN A 368 -34.55 15.05 -26.51
N GLN A 369 -34.16 16.10 -25.79
CA GLN A 369 -33.00 16.93 -26.14
C GLN A 369 -31.67 16.16 -26.04
N ILE A 370 -31.56 15.21 -25.11
CA ILE A 370 -30.42 14.30 -25.00
C ILE A 370 -30.44 13.27 -26.14
N SER A 371 -31.62 12.73 -26.47
CA SER A 371 -31.81 11.77 -27.56
C SER A 371 -31.44 12.39 -28.91
N ASP A 372 -31.94 13.59 -29.21
CA ASP A 372 -31.66 14.30 -30.47
C ASP A 372 -30.15 14.62 -30.60
N ARG A 373 -29.47 14.91 -29.48
CA ARG A 373 -28.01 15.13 -29.48
C ARG A 373 -27.19 13.86 -29.66
N MET A 374 -27.65 12.75 -29.11
CA MET A 374 -27.01 11.45 -29.33
C MET A 374 -27.13 11.04 -30.80
N GLU A 375 -28.27 11.30 -31.44
CA GLU A 375 -28.49 11.12 -32.88
C GLU A 375 -27.50 11.96 -33.70
N ASP A 376 -27.38 13.27 -33.41
CA ASP A 376 -26.44 14.18 -34.08
C ASP A 376 -24.97 13.74 -33.93
N LEU A 377 -24.57 13.31 -32.73
CA LEU A 377 -23.22 12.79 -32.47
C LEU A 377 -22.96 11.49 -33.25
N SER A 378 -23.96 10.61 -33.34
CA SER A 378 -23.85 9.38 -34.12
C SER A 378 -23.63 9.67 -35.61
N GLN A 379 -24.32 10.66 -36.17
CA GLN A 379 -24.17 11.08 -37.56
C GLN A 379 -22.79 11.68 -37.82
N ILE A 380 -22.28 12.49 -36.90
CA ILE A 380 -20.92 13.07 -36.99
C ILE A 380 -19.85 11.97 -36.95
N LEU A 381 -20.01 10.96 -36.10
CA LEU A 381 -19.08 9.85 -36.00
C LEU A 381 -19.13 8.93 -37.23
N LEU A 382 -20.31 8.74 -37.83
CA LEU A 382 -20.50 7.97 -39.07
C LEU A 382 -19.93 8.67 -40.31
N GLN A 383 -19.88 10.01 -40.32
CA GLN A 383 -19.31 10.81 -41.42
C GLN A 383 -17.78 10.97 -41.36
N ARG A 384 -17.12 10.49 -40.31
CA ARG A 384 -15.64 10.52 -40.24
C ARG A 384 -15.05 9.49 -41.21
N PRO A 385 -14.15 9.88 -42.15
CA PRO A 385 -13.47 8.93 -43.00
C PRO A 385 -12.61 8.01 -42.13
N ARG A 386 -12.88 6.70 -42.20
CA ARG A 386 -12.04 5.67 -41.58
C ARG A 386 -10.66 5.77 -42.21
N ARG A 387 -9.67 6.29 -41.47
CA ARG A 387 -8.26 6.25 -41.89
C ARG A 387 -7.83 4.78 -41.92
N THR A 388 -7.86 4.19 -43.11
CA THR A 388 -7.12 2.96 -43.39
C THR A 388 -5.63 3.26 -43.35
N SER A 389 -4.91 2.37 -42.68
CA SER A 389 -3.47 2.34 -42.51
C SER A 389 -2.69 2.39 -43.84
N ALA A 390 -1.66 3.24 -43.88
CA ALA A 390 -0.30 2.97 -44.37
C ALA A 390 0.30 4.20 -45.07
N GLU A 391 1.20 4.91 -44.40
CA GLU A 391 2.30 5.61 -45.08
C GLU A 391 3.58 5.38 -44.26
N VAL A 392 4.46 4.56 -44.85
CA VAL A 392 5.83 4.34 -44.39
C VAL A 392 6.64 5.58 -44.74
N VAL A 393 7.01 6.37 -43.74
CA VAL A 393 7.91 7.51 -43.92
C VAL A 393 9.34 6.98 -44.04
N GLN A 394 9.90 6.99 -45.26
CA GLN A 394 11.32 6.76 -45.49
C GLN A 394 12.14 7.97 -45.03
N LEU A 395 13.02 7.77 -44.05
CA LEU A 395 14.01 8.74 -43.63
C LEU A 395 15.15 8.81 -44.67
N LYS A 396 15.30 9.97 -45.31
CA LYS A 396 16.49 10.30 -46.12
C LYS A 396 17.73 10.41 -45.24
N ARG A 397 18.76 9.63 -45.55
CA ARG A 397 20.12 9.83 -45.03
C ARG A 397 20.69 11.13 -45.60
N THR A 398 21.20 11.99 -44.72
CA THR A 398 22.12 13.06 -45.08
C THR A 398 23.56 12.60 -44.81
N THR A 399 24.41 12.87 -45.80
CA THR A 399 25.85 12.62 -45.88
C THR A 399 26.66 13.34 -44.82
#